data_AF-A0A397IN25-F1
#
_entry.id   AF-A0A397IN25-F1
#
_cell.length_a   1.000
_cell.length_b   1.000
_cell.length_c   1.000
_cell.angle_alpha   90.00
_cell.angle_beta   90.00
_cell.angle_gamma   90.00
#
_symmetry.space_group_name_H-M   'P 1'
#
loop_
_entity.id
_entity.type
_entity.pdbx_description
1 polymer ?
#
loop_
_entity_poly.entity_id
_entity_poly.type
_entity_poly.pdbx_seq_one_letter_code
_entity_poly.pdbx_strand_id
1 'polypeptide(L)'
;MYRCWSDDPSERPTADELSNFFCEISDKLYLNTVDNDIMRQLGIADQNQEKAFKSQSELFPYPNKHPQSCYISRCIHTLHGLHDSLDDIESGKSSDPNLLKSNELI
;
A
#
# COMPACT_ATOMS: atom_id res chain seq x y z
N MET A 1 10.05 4.87 6.80
CA MET A 1 8.63 4.62 7.09
C MET A 1 7.99 5.78 7.84
N TYR A 2 8.29 6.05 9.12
CA TYR A 2 7.60 7.11 9.89
C TYR A 2 7.62 8.51 9.26
N ARG A 3 8.75 8.93 8.67
CA ARG A 3 8.84 10.21 7.94
C ARG A 3 7.90 10.30 6.74
N CYS A 4 7.62 9.18 6.07
CA CYS A 4 6.71 9.14 4.92
C CYS A 4 5.25 9.37 5.33
N TRP A 5 4.94 9.24 6.63
CA TRP A 5 3.61 9.43 7.21
C TRP A 5 3.52 10.69 8.09
N SER A 6 4.41 11.66 7.87
CA SER A 6 4.29 12.95 8.54
C SER A 6 2.99 13.66 8.13
N ASP A 7 2.32 14.30 9.09
CA ASP A 7 1.14 15.14 8.83
C ASP A 7 1.52 16.37 8.00
N ASP A 8 2.72 16.90 8.20
CA ASP A 8 3.30 17.96 7.37
C ASP A 8 3.94 17.36 6.10
N PRO A 9 3.45 17.69 4.89
CA PRO A 9 4.02 17.21 3.64
C PRO A 9 5.47 17.63 3.41
N SER A 10 5.92 18.76 3.96
CA SER A 10 7.30 19.25 3.78
C SER A 10 8.32 18.46 4.59
N GLU A 11 7.87 17.75 5.62
CA GLU A 11 8.69 16.85 6.43
C GLU A 11 8.78 15.43 5.83
N ARG A 12 8.02 15.15 4.75
CA ARG A 12 8.09 13.88 4.04
C ARG A 12 9.31 13.86 3.13
N PRO A 13 10.00 12.73 3.00
CA PRO A 13 11.11 12.61 2.07
C PRO A 13 10.62 12.70 0.63
N THR A 14 11.45 13.27 -0.22
CA THR A 14 11.29 13.25 -1.67
C THR A 14 11.47 11.83 -2.22
N ALA A 15 11.00 11.60 -3.45
CA ALA A 15 11.17 10.33 -4.13
C ALA A 15 12.67 9.98 -4.31
N ASP A 16 13.50 10.97 -4.62
CA ASP A 16 14.94 10.79 -4.81
C ASP A 16 15.66 10.40 -3.52
N GLU A 17 15.33 11.05 -2.40
CA GLU A 17 15.86 10.69 -1.07
C GLU A 17 15.49 9.27 -0.68
N LEU A 18 14.24 8.87 -0.96
CA LEU A 18 13.77 7.54 -0.66
C LEU A 18 14.45 6.49 -1.56
N SER A 19 14.63 6.79 -2.85
CA SER A 19 15.35 5.92 -3.79
C SER A 19 16.80 5.71 -3.36
N ASN A 20 17.51 6.79 -3.03
CA ASN A 20 18.90 6.71 -2.56
C ASN A 20 19.01 5.91 -1.27
N PHE A 21 18.10 6.13 -0.32
CA PHE A 21 18.05 5.35 0.92
C PHE A 21 17.84 3.85 0.65
N PHE A 22 16.92 3.48 -0.23
CA PHE A 22 16.71 2.07 -0.58
C PHE A 22 17.92 1.47 -1.28
N CYS A 23 18.57 2.19 -2.20
CA CYS A 23 19.81 1.73 -2.84
C CYS A 23 20.90 1.44 -1.80
N GLU A 24 21.15 2.35 -0.84
CA GLU A 24 22.13 2.12 0.22
C GLU A 24 21.81 0.90 1.07
N ILE A 25 20.54 0.68 1.40
CA ILE A 25 20.11 -0.50 2.16
C ILE A 25 20.31 -1.78 1.33
N SER A 26 19.95 -1.76 0.04
CA SER A 26 20.17 -2.89 -0.88
C SER A 26 21.65 -3.25 -1.01
N ASP A 27 22.53 -2.26 -1.14
CA ASP A 27 23.98 -2.48 -1.20
C ASP A 27 24.51 -3.07 0.11
N LYS A 28 24.08 -2.55 1.26
CA LYS A 28 24.46 -3.09 2.56
C LYS A 28 23.96 -4.53 2.73
N LEU A 29 22.74 -4.84 2.28
CA LEU A 29 22.15 -6.19 2.30
C LEU A 29 22.98 -7.15 1.44
N TYR A 30 23.34 -6.73 0.22
CA TYR A 30 24.17 -7.51 -0.69
C TYR A 30 25.54 -7.85 -0.08
N LEU A 31 26.12 -6.88 0.64
CA LEU A 31 27.40 -7.05 1.33
C LEU A 31 27.28 -7.77 2.69
N ASN A 32 26.08 -8.17 3.14
CA ASN A 32 25.80 -8.73 4.47
C ASN A 32 26.32 -7.84 5.62
N THR A 33 26.31 -6.52 5.43
CA THR A 33 26.80 -5.54 6.41
C THR A 33 25.67 -4.83 7.16
N VAL A 34 24.42 -5.24 6.91
CA VAL A 34 23.24 -4.62 7.53
C VAL A 34 23.17 -4.94 9.01
N ASP A 35 22.87 -3.91 9.80
CA ASP A 35 22.61 -4.02 11.22
C ASP A 35 21.47 -5.00 11.51
N ASN A 36 21.63 -5.84 12.53
CA ASN A 36 20.63 -6.80 12.99
C ASN A 36 19.28 -6.13 13.32
N ASP A 37 19.28 -4.84 13.65
CA ASP A 37 18.05 -4.09 13.91
C ASP A 37 17.16 -3.95 12.68
N ILE A 38 17.75 -3.63 11.52
CA ILE A 38 17.02 -3.43 10.25
C ILE A 38 16.46 -4.78 9.77
N MET A 39 17.26 -5.84 9.83
CA MET A 39 16.82 -7.21 9.53
C MET A 39 15.65 -7.64 10.43
N ARG A 40 15.71 -7.30 11.72
CA ARG A 40 14.63 -7.60 12.68
C ARG A 40 13.35 -6.84 12.35
N GLN A 41 13.46 -5.55 12.03
CA GLN A 41 12.31 -4.73 11.63
C GLN A 41 11.68 -5.23 10.32
N LEU A 42 12.51 -5.65 9.35
CA LEU A 42 12.04 -6.24 8.10
C LEU A 42 11.25 -7.53 8.37
N GLY A 43 11.78 -8.44 9.18
CA GLY A 43 11.07 -9.67 9.56
C GLY A 43 9.74 -9.41 10.30
N ILE A 44 9.67 -8.35 11.11
CA ILE A 44 8.42 -7.93 11.75
C ILE A 44 7.42 -7.39 10.72
N ALA A 45 7.88 -6.61 9.74
CA ALA A 45 7.03 -6.08 8.68
C ALA A 45 6.43 -7.20 7.80
N ASP A 46 7.25 -8.17 7.40
CA ASP A 46 6.82 -9.34 6.62
C ASP A 46 5.79 -10.18 7.41
N GLN A 47 6.06 -10.46 8.70
CA GLN A 47 5.11 -11.18 9.54
C GLN A 47 3.79 -10.41 9.73
N ASN A 48 3.86 -9.08 9.86
CA ASN A 48 2.66 -8.25 9.97
C ASN A 48 1.87 -8.23 8.67
N GLN A 49 2.56 -8.22 7.52
CA GLN A 49 1.93 -8.33 6.21
C GLN A 49 1.23 -9.68 6.04
N GLU A 50 1.90 -10.80 6.35
CA GLU A 50 1.28 -12.13 6.31
C GLU A 50 0.06 -12.25 7.24
N LYS A 51 0.17 -11.71 8.46
CA LYS A 51 -0.96 -11.67 9.41
C LYS A 51 -2.09 -10.78 8.89
N ALA A 52 -1.77 -9.64 8.26
CA ALA A 52 -2.78 -8.78 7.65
C ALA A 52 -3.49 -9.52 6.51
N PHE A 53 -2.78 -10.19 5.61
CA PHE A 53 -3.38 -11.03 4.56
C PHE A 53 -4.24 -12.16 5.13
N LYS A 54 -3.74 -12.86 6.15
CA LYS A 54 -4.45 -13.98 6.76
C LYS A 54 -5.71 -13.55 7.52
N SER A 55 -5.61 -12.51 8.35
CA SER A 55 -6.76 -11.94 9.07
C SER A 55 -7.77 -11.29 8.13
N GLN A 56 -7.31 -10.72 7.01
CA GLN A 56 -8.18 -10.22 5.94
C GLN A 56 -8.94 -11.37 5.26
N SER A 57 -8.31 -12.53 5.04
CA SER A 57 -8.99 -13.71 4.49
C SER A 57 -10.01 -14.37 5.44
N GLU A 58 -9.83 -14.20 6.76
CA GLU A 58 -10.67 -14.82 7.79
C GLU A 58 -11.80 -13.91 8.31
N LEU A 59 -11.65 -12.58 8.25
CA LEU A 59 -12.60 -11.65 8.89
C LEU A 59 -13.59 -10.99 7.91
N PHE A 60 -13.21 -10.69 6.65
CA PHE A 60 -14.11 -10.12 5.64
C PHE A 60 -13.59 -10.32 4.19
N PRO A 61 -14.41 -10.71 3.21
CA PRO A 61 -14.05 -10.65 1.78
C PRO A 61 -13.90 -9.21 1.21
N TYR A 62 -13.88 -8.18 2.05
CA TYR A 62 -13.71 -6.76 1.68
C TYR A 62 -12.76 -6.04 2.64
N PRO A 63 -11.89 -5.14 2.16
CA PRO A 63 -10.79 -4.58 2.94
C PRO A 63 -11.27 -3.53 3.96
N ASN A 64 -10.64 -3.55 5.15
CA ASN A 64 -10.86 -2.62 6.25
C ASN A 64 -10.75 -1.16 5.80
N LYS A 65 -11.78 -0.36 6.13
CA LYS A 65 -11.86 1.06 5.85
C LYS A 65 -11.12 1.85 6.92
N HIS A 66 -10.08 2.60 6.55
CA HIS A 66 -9.58 3.71 7.35
C HIS A 66 -10.44 4.95 7.05
N PRO A 67 -10.88 5.73 8.05
CA PRO A 67 -11.89 6.78 7.87
C PRO A 67 -11.50 7.94 6.94
N GLN A 68 -10.24 8.02 6.48
CA GLN A 68 -9.76 9.08 5.56
C GLN A 68 -8.95 8.59 4.35
N SER A 69 -8.70 7.28 4.20
CA SER A 69 -8.13 6.74 2.96
C SER A 69 -8.32 5.23 2.91
N CYS A 70 -9.23 4.71 2.08
CA CYS A 70 -9.21 3.27 1.79
C CYS A 70 -8.21 3.06 0.65
N TYR A 71 -6.97 2.73 0.99
CA TYR A 71 -6.04 2.19 0.02
C TYR A 71 -6.56 0.81 -0.39
N ILE A 72 -7.22 0.71 -1.54
CA ILE A 72 -7.66 -0.57 -2.05
C ILE A 72 -6.49 -1.19 -2.79
N SER A 73 -5.71 -2.01 -2.07
CA SER A 73 -4.83 -2.95 -2.74
C SER A 73 -5.73 -4.03 -3.37
N ARG A 74 -6.15 -3.81 -4.62
CA ARG A 74 -6.77 -4.87 -5.43
C ARG A 74 -5.63 -5.60 -6.12
N CYS A 75 -5.46 -6.88 -5.82
CA CYS A 75 -4.53 -7.72 -6.57
C CYS A 75 -5.12 -7.98 -7.96
N ILE A 76 -4.68 -7.19 -8.94
CA ILE A 76 -5.06 -7.35 -10.35
C ILE A 76 -4.06 -8.32 -10.98
N HIS A 77 -4.47 -9.58 -11.08
CA HIS A 77 -3.60 -10.67 -11.56
C HIS A 77 -3.56 -10.80 -13.08
N THR A 78 -4.46 -10.13 -13.81
CA THR A 78 -4.57 -10.19 -15.27
C THR A 78 -5.04 -8.85 -15.85
N LEU A 79 -4.71 -8.59 -17.13
CA LEU A 79 -5.23 -7.43 -17.87
C LEU A 79 -6.76 -7.44 -17.96
N HIS A 80 -7.38 -8.61 -18.00
CA HIS A 80 -8.83 -8.74 -17.98
C HIS A 80 -9.41 -8.26 -16.64
N GLY A 81 -8.81 -8.64 -15.52
CA GLY A 81 -9.22 -8.15 -14.20
C GLY A 81 -9.02 -6.63 -14.02
N LEU A 82 -8.08 -6.03 -14.77
CA LEU A 82 -7.95 -4.57 -14.85
C LEU A 82 -9.13 -3.96 -15.60
N HIS A 83 -9.47 -4.51 -16.76
CA HIS A 83 -10.57 -4.04 -17.60
C HIS A 83 -11.91 -4.10 -16.86
N ASP A 84 -12.24 -5.24 -16.26
CA ASP A 84 -13.49 -5.42 -15.50
C ASP A 84 -13.56 -4.43 -14.32
N SER A 85 -12.42 -4.21 -13.65
CA SER A 85 -12.34 -3.23 -12.57
C SER A 85 -12.59 -1.80 -13.06
N LEU A 86 -12.14 -1.43 -14.27
CA LEU A 86 -12.38 -0.12 -14.85
C LEU A 86 -13.85 0.04 -15.28
N ASP A 87 -14.44 -0.98 -15.90
CA ASP A 87 -15.85 -0.98 -16.30
C ASP A 87 -16.79 -0.82 -15.10
N ASP A 88 -16.50 -1.47 -13.97
CA ASP A 88 -17.27 -1.32 -12.73
C ASP A 88 -17.20 0.11 -12.17
N ILE A 89 -16.06 0.78 -12.32
CA ILE A 89 -15.85 2.17 -11.88
C ILE A 89 -16.61 3.12 -12.80
N GLU A 90 -16.43 2.99 -14.12
CA GLU A 90 -17.09 3.83 -15.12
C GLU A 90 -18.62 3.67 -15.10
N SER A 91 -19.10 2.44 -14.88
CA SER A 91 -20.54 2.15 -14.77
C SER A 91 -21.15 2.49 -13.40
N GLY A 92 -20.35 2.98 -12.44
CA GLY A 92 -20.81 3.35 -11.09
C GLY A 92 -21.28 2.16 -10.24
N LYS A 93 -20.98 0.92 -10.67
CA LYS A 93 -21.27 -0.31 -9.92
C LYS A 93 -20.20 -0.62 -8.87
N SER A 94 -19.07 0.08 -8.94
CA SER A 94 -18.00 -0.05 -7.96
C SER A 94 -18.54 0.20 -6.55
N SER A 95 -18.42 -0.80 -5.69
CA SER A 95 -18.77 -0.71 -4.27
C SER A 95 -17.74 0.08 -3.46
N ASP A 96 -16.77 0.71 -4.13
CA ASP A 96 -15.74 1.54 -3.52
C ASP A 96 -16.32 2.86 -3.01
N PRO A 97 -16.31 3.09 -1.69
CA PRO A 97 -16.83 4.32 -1.11
C PRO A 97 -16.01 5.58 -1.42
N ASN A 98 -14.78 5.47 -1.96
CA ASN A 98 -13.93 6.62 -2.30
C ASN A 98 -13.99 7.03 -3.77
N LEU A 99 -14.62 6.21 -4.62
CA LEU A 99 -14.87 6.60 -6.00
C LEU A 99 -16.12 7.47 -6.02
N LEU A 100 -15.91 8.78 -6.13
CA LEU A 100 -16.97 9.76 -6.30
C LEU A 100 -17.92 9.25 -7.38
N LYS A 101 -19.18 9.04 -7.01
CA LYS A 101 -20.23 8.80 -7.99
C LYS A 101 -20.23 10.01 -8.91
N SER A 102 -20.12 9.79 -10.20
CA SER A 102 -20.16 10.84 -11.24
C SER A 102 -21.36 11.80 -11.10
N ASN A 103 -22.39 11.38 -10.36
CA ASN A 103 -23.60 12.12 -10.05
C ASN A 103 -23.46 13.17 -8.93
N GLU A 104 -22.34 13.20 -8.20
CA GLU A 104 -22.07 14.14 -7.08
C GLU A 104 -21.13 15.29 -7.49
N LEU A 105 -20.68 15.34 -8.75
CA LEU A 105 -19.82 16.41 -9.30
C LEU A 105 -20.62 17.60 -9.87
N ILE A 106 -21.73 18.00 -9.21
CA ILE A 106 -22.52 19.19 -9.59
C ILE A 106 -22.06 20.41 -8.81
#